data_AF-A0A5E3WGV1-F1
#
_entry.id   AF-A0A5E3WGV1-F1
#
_cell.length_a   1.000
_cell.length_b   1.000
_cell.length_c   1.000
_cell.angle_alpha   90.00
_cell.angle_beta   90.00
_cell.angle_gamma   90.00
#
_symmetry.space_group_name_H-M   'P 1'
#
loop_
_entity.id
_entity.type
_entity.pdbx_description
1 polymer ?
#
loop_
_entity_poly.entity_id
_entity_poly.type
_entity_poly.pdbx_seq_one_letter_code
_entity_poly.pdbx_strand_id
1 'polypeptide(L)'
;MLQPTTPLARPATGAHRAVANVNDDYERWYMEGTNNNRMLLAIRSGIPTEIGWALDRLCRLAQNDQFSVRNTPGLLDALFEWPEWYLVQAGDAATQSRSLFCAPPDVERKRRFALDSMAILRNASLNESNAGDIAQHKKTKPLVLAALYTLRTNADADSEFLLYCIELLHLVVPGWVIPTRSQGAMNPIPRLMDMSANSSNRSIIIGSLHALHIIFSTPANSIHLTADSSALEASLRYLPLLPDKPLIDACVNYLYSHLSHPAMAKAFLLHPNLTAALKLLVNQILSEQVLEEQVRAVGPQLVTTPLVASPAPQPHELTQAEIDTLLGLQEPARCYEWMRMMFMEKGDGEMTQVDFWTLYRDRFTELTPGNILPAADVIKHVTGVFPQAQAMVVHNGATQRFVVRGVARRTDDVSTERLRCAWGRVPCDAPLFTSTGALADHVLEHINALEAPEHECMWGLCPQTALPRDSLRRHALTHLPEAQPIPLHPEQGSTISLPSADYPNPIPNPTARPHPPAGKDTLIFKRALVDPPSSALTSLLCVRVLYRTAHASIETAPKRDADHFGFPGVVDDEEDEAQEEVTTNEREEQALGRGKRAFVRVRGLLSEVLMKQESLQGWVTEMVQASM
;
A
#
# COMPACT_ATOMS: atom_id res chain seq x y z
N MET A 1 -27.45 77.08 34.50
CA MET A 1 -26.98 77.68 35.78
C MET A 1 -26.27 76.58 36.54
N LEU A 2 -24.94 76.50 36.47
CA LEU A 2 -23.95 77.28 37.22
C LEU A 2 -23.76 76.72 38.65
N GLN A 3 -22.81 75.78 38.77
CA GLN A 3 -21.67 75.73 39.72
C GLN A 3 -21.93 75.77 41.26
N PRO A 4 -20.94 75.51 42.14
CA PRO A 4 -19.77 74.60 42.09
C PRO A 4 -19.38 73.93 43.47
N THR A 5 -18.47 72.94 43.41
CA THR A 5 -17.30 72.62 44.31
C THR A 5 -17.45 72.61 45.85
N THR A 6 -16.83 71.70 46.62
CA THR A 6 -15.39 71.68 47.02
C THR A 6 -15.02 70.35 47.77
N PRO A 7 -13.76 70.06 48.20
CA PRO A 7 -12.79 69.22 47.47
C PRO A 7 -12.28 67.96 48.24
N LEU A 8 -11.44 67.21 47.50
CA LEU A 8 -10.54 66.09 47.83
C LEU A 8 -9.98 65.99 49.27
N ALA A 9 -10.01 64.76 49.81
CA ALA A 9 -8.98 64.23 50.72
C ALA A 9 -8.25 63.04 50.05
N ARG A 10 -6.91 63.08 50.10
CA ARG A 10 -5.97 62.09 49.54
C ARG A 10 -6.00 60.75 50.30
N PRO A 11 -5.51 59.65 49.68
CA PRO A 11 -5.71 58.29 50.17
C PRO A 11 -4.76 57.95 51.32
N ALA A 12 -5.30 57.30 52.35
CA ALA A 12 -4.50 56.50 53.28
C ALA A 12 -4.19 55.17 52.60
N THR A 13 -2.93 55.01 52.21
CA THR A 13 -2.33 53.73 51.84
C THR A 13 -2.35 52.77 53.01
N GLY A 14 -2.79 51.53 52.76
CA GLY A 14 -2.31 50.36 53.50
C GLY A 14 -3.29 49.73 54.49
N ALA A 15 -4.18 48.91 53.96
CA ALA A 15 -4.50 47.60 54.54
C ALA A 15 -5.19 46.78 53.44
N HIS A 16 -4.39 46.12 52.59
CA HIS A 16 -4.91 45.06 51.74
C HIS A 16 -5.47 43.97 52.66
N ARG A 17 -6.79 44.00 52.83
CA ARG A 17 -7.55 42.84 53.30
C ARG A 17 -7.17 41.70 52.37
N ALA A 18 -6.63 40.62 52.92
CA ALA A 18 -6.25 39.44 52.15
C ALA A 18 -7.44 39.04 51.29
N VAL A 19 -7.31 39.27 49.99
CA VAL A 19 -8.26 38.79 48.99
C VAL A 19 -8.17 37.28 49.06
N ALA A 20 -9.27 36.62 49.40
CA ALA A 20 -9.35 35.18 49.35
C ALA A 20 -8.89 34.73 47.97
N ASN A 21 -7.79 33.96 47.93
CA ASN A 21 -7.21 33.45 46.70
C ASN A 21 -8.10 32.32 46.18
N VAL A 22 -9.17 32.66 45.47
CA VAL A 22 -10.07 31.69 44.84
C VAL A 22 -9.52 31.36 43.44
N ASN A 23 -8.35 30.73 43.42
CA ASN A 23 -7.80 30.05 42.24
C ASN A 23 -7.55 28.58 42.63
N ASP A 24 -8.63 27.80 42.77
CA ASP A 24 -8.61 26.37 43.17
C ASP A 24 -8.19 25.43 42.00
N ASP A 25 -7.66 26.00 40.90
CA ASP A 25 -7.27 25.30 39.66
C ASP A 25 -5.76 25.24 39.42
N TYR A 26 -4.92 25.61 40.41
CA TYR A 26 -3.47 25.41 40.30
C TYR A 26 -3.06 24.04 40.87
N GLU A 27 -2.94 23.04 39.98
CA GLU A 27 -2.57 21.64 40.28
C GLU A 27 -1.24 21.45 41.01
N ARG A 28 -0.38 22.48 41.07
CA ARG A 28 0.96 22.40 41.67
C ARG A 28 0.93 22.06 43.16
N TRP A 29 0.05 22.71 43.95
CA TRP A 29 -0.02 22.46 45.40
C TRP A 29 -0.49 21.02 45.72
N TYR A 30 -1.30 20.44 44.84
CA TYR A 30 -1.80 19.07 44.97
C TYR A 30 -0.74 18.00 44.69
N MET A 31 0.31 18.37 43.95
CA MET A 31 1.46 17.53 43.60
C MET A 31 2.64 17.71 44.57
N GLU A 32 2.56 18.67 45.49
CA GLU A 32 3.59 18.89 46.51
C GLU A 32 3.63 17.73 47.50
N GLY A 33 4.82 17.14 47.65
CA GLY A 33 5.03 15.99 48.52
C GLY A 33 5.08 16.36 49.99
N THR A 34 3.94 16.73 50.56
CA THR A 34 3.80 17.10 51.98
C THR A 34 2.80 16.19 52.69
N ASN A 35 3.04 15.96 53.98
CA ASN A 35 2.13 15.18 54.84
C ASN A 35 0.77 15.87 55.05
N ASN A 36 0.64 17.15 54.67
CA ASN A 36 -0.58 17.96 54.77
C ASN A 36 -1.32 18.09 53.42
N ASN A 37 -1.12 17.12 52.52
CA ASN A 37 -1.80 17.15 51.23
C ASN A 37 -3.33 17.20 51.43
N ARG A 38 -3.97 18.26 50.91
CA ARG A 38 -5.41 18.51 51.09
C ARG A 38 -6.27 17.35 50.59
N MET A 39 -5.89 16.70 49.49
CA MET A 39 -6.67 15.59 48.93
C MET A 39 -6.63 14.37 49.85
N LEU A 40 -5.46 14.04 50.41
CA LEU A 40 -5.32 12.96 51.38
C LEU A 40 -6.16 13.22 52.64
N LEU A 41 -6.05 14.44 53.20
CA LEU A 41 -6.81 14.83 54.39
C LEU A 41 -8.31 14.83 54.14
N ALA A 42 -8.75 15.28 52.95
CA ALA A 42 -10.14 15.26 52.53
C ALA A 42 -10.70 13.83 52.43
N ILE A 43 -9.97 12.88 51.84
CA ILE A 43 -10.38 11.45 51.81
C ILE A 43 -10.49 10.90 53.25
N ARG A 44 -9.53 11.21 54.11
CA ARG A 44 -9.46 10.74 55.50
C ARG A 44 -10.45 11.43 56.45
N SER A 45 -11.04 12.55 56.04
CA SER A 45 -11.92 13.37 56.89
C SER A 45 -13.25 12.69 57.26
N GLY A 46 -13.70 11.73 56.45
CA GLY A 46 -15.02 11.12 56.58
C GLY A 46 -16.17 12.02 56.11
N ILE A 47 -15.89 13.24 55.63
CA ILE A 47 -16.91 14.20 55.16
C ILE A 47 -17.23 13.89 53.68
N PRO A 48 -18.45 13.47 53.32
CA PRO A 48 -18.74 12.98 51.96
C PRO A 48 -18.49 14.00 50.85
N THR A 49 -18.73 15.28 51.11
CA THR A 49 -18.49 16.36 50.13
C THR A 49 -17.00 16.56 49.86
N GLU A 50 -16.16 16.48 50.90
CA GLU A 50 -14.71 16.60 50.78
C GLU A 50 -14.09 15.36 50.12
N ILE A 51 -14.59 14.16 50.45
CA ILE A 51 -14.17 12.92 49.81
C ILE A 51 -14.47 12.97 48.31
N GLY A 52 -15.71 13.32 47.93
CA GLY A 52 -16.09 13.45 46.53
C GLY A 52 -15.28 14.51 45.78
N TRP A 53 -15.02 15.66 46.43
CA TRP A 53 -14.13 16.68 45.88
C TRP A 53 -12.72 16.12 45.62
N ALA A 54 -12.11 15.44 46.60
CA ALA A 54 -10.76 14.92 46.48
C ALA A 54 -10.63 13.83 45.40
N LEU A 55 -11.56 12.87 45.36
CA LEU A 55 -11.55 11.79 44.39
C LEU A 55 -11.72 12.31 42.96
N ASP A 56 -12.59 13.29 42.72
CA ASP A 56 -12.75 13.92 41.40
C ASP A 56 -11.44 14.56 40.89
N ARG A 57 -10.66 15.21 41.77
CA ARG A 57 -9.37 15.80 41.39
C ARG A 57 -8.31 14.73 41.17
N LEU A 58 -8.25 13.72 42.04
CA LEU A 58 -7.32 12.60 41.88
C LEU A 58 -7.60 11.80 40.61
N CYS A 59 -8.86 11.63 40.20
CA CYS A 59 -9.22 11.00 38.92
C CYS A 59 -8.57 11.73 37.73
N ARG A 60 -8.55 13.07 37.76
CA ARG A 60 -7.89 13.90 36.73
C ARG A 60 -6.38 13.79 36.81
N LEU A 61 -5.81 13.88 38.01
CA LEU A 61 -4.36 13.78 38.22
C LEU A 61 -3.80 12.40 37.86
N ALA A 62 -4.55 11.32 38.09
CA ALA A 62 -4.13 9.96 37.78
C ALA A 62 -3.94 9.69 36.28
N GLN A 63 -4.42 10.59 35.41
CA GLN A 63 -4.18 10.55 33.96
C GLN A 63 -2.90 11.31 33.55
N ASN A 64 -2.29 12.06 34.47
CA ASN A 64 -1.09 12.84 34.20
C ASN A 64 0.17 12.02 34.50
N ASP A 65 1.08 11.93 33.54
CA ASP A 65 2.34 11.17 33.67
C ASP A 65 3.25 11.68 34.79
N GLN A 66 3.09 12.93 35.24
CA GLN A 66 3.86 13.50 36.35
C GLN A 66 3.31 13.13 37.73
N PHE A 67 2.09 12.57 37.80
CA PHE A 67 1.50 12.16 39.06
C PHE A 67 2.24 10.94 39.61
N SER A 68 2.89 11.10 40.76
CA SER A 68 3.52 10.00 41.48
C SER A 68 2.85 9.79 42.82
N VAL A 69 2.40 8.56 43.06
CA VAL A 69 1.73 8.21 44.32
C VAL A 69 2.71 8.29 45.51
N ARG A 70 4.01 8.11 45.28
CA ARG A 70 5.05 8.25 46.30
C ARG A 70 5.11 9.66 46.89
N ASN A 71 4.72 10.67 46.14
CA ASN A 71 4.75 12.05 46.60
C ASN A 71 3.73 12.27 47.72
N THR A 72 2.67 11.46 47.82
CA THR A 72 1.66 11.59 48.87
C THR A 72 1.61 10.33 49.74
N PRO A 73 2.47 10.23 50.78
CA PRO A 73 2.48 9.08 51.69
C PRO A 73 1.10 8.81 52.30
N GLY A 74 0.66 7.56 52.32
CA GLY A 74 -0.65 7.15 52.85
C GLY A 74 -1.84 7.35 51.91
N LEU A 75 -1.63 7.90 50.71
CA LEU A 75 -2.66 8.02 49.68
C LEU A 75 -3.15 6.65 49.20
N LEU A 76 -2.24 5.70 48.94
CA LEU A 76 -2.63 4.33 48.56
C LEU A 76 -3.54 3.71 49.60
N ASP A 77 -3.13 3.71 50.87
CA ASP A 77 -3.95 3.16 51.96
C ASP A 77 -5.35 3.77 52.00
N ALA A 78 -5.48 5.08 51.75
CA ALA A 78 -6.76 5.78 51.73
C ALA A 78 -7.62 5.39 50.50
N LEU A 79 -6.99 5.23 49.33
CA LEU A 79 -7.67 4.81 48.10
C LEU A 79 -8.21 3.37 48.21
N PHE A 80 -7.58 2.49 48.99
CA PHE A 80 -8.07 1.12 49.21
C PHE A 80 -9.31 1.01 50.13
N GLU A 81 -9.59 2.00 50.98
CA GLU A 81 -10.65 1.89 52.01
C GLU A 81 -12.06 1.76 51.41
N TRP A 82 -12.41 2.57 50.43
CA TRP A 82 -13.73 2.51 49.80
C TRP A 82 -13.95 1.24 48.95
N PRO A 83 -12.97 0.79 48.14
CA PRO A 83 -13.02 -0.53 47.50
C PRO A 83 -13.20 -1.68 48.50
N GLU A 84 -12.44 -1.71 49.60
CA GLU A 84 -12.58 -2.73 50.65
C GLU A 84 -13.98 -2.71 51.29
N TRP A 85 -14.51 -1.53 51.60
CA TRP A 85 -15.87 -1.36 52.10
C TRP A 85 -16.91 -1.91 51.11
N TYR A 86 -16.76 -1.63 49.81
CA TYR A 86 -17.69 -2.10 48.80
C TYR A 86 -17.74 -3.63 48.72
N LEU A 87 -16.58 -4.30 48.80
CA LEU A 87 -16.51 -5.76 48.80
C LEU A 87 -17.15 -6.38 50.04
N VAL A 88 -16.98 -5.77 51.22
CA VAL A 88 -17.66 -6.22 52.44
C VAL A 88 -19.18 -6.11 52.30
N GLN A 89 -19.68 -5.00 51.74
CA GLN A 89 -21.11 -4.82 51.48
C GLN A 89 -21.66 -5.79 50.44
N ALA A 90 -20.89 -6.04 49.37
CA ALA A 90 -21.27 -6.98 48.31
C ALA A 90 -21.29 -8.43 48.82
N GLY A 91 -20.43 -8.80 49.77
CA GLY A 91 -20.41 -10.13 50.39
C GLY A 91 -21.55 -10.40 51.39
N ASP A 92 -22.26 -9.36 51.83
CA ASP A 92 -23.39 -9.50 52.76
C ASP A 92 -24.69 -9.85 52.01
N ALA A 93 -25.14 -11.10 52.17
CA ALA A 93 -26.36 -11.63 51.56
C ALA A 93 -27.63 -10.83 51.92
N ALA A 94 -27.65 -10.17 53.09
CA ALA A 94 -28.76 -9.31 53.50
C ALA A 94 -28.82 -8.02 52.66
N THR A 95 -27.68 -7.50 52.24
CA THR A 95 -27.56 -6.29 51.42
C THR A 95 -27.91 -6.59 49.96
N GLN A 96 -27.56 -7.79 49.47
CA GLN A 96 -27.92 -8.26 48.12
C GLN A 96 -29.43 -8.40 47.90
N SER A 97 -30.21 -8.66 48.96
CA SER A 97 -31.67 -8.84 48.91
C SER A 97 -32.47 -7.53 49.04
N ARG A 98 -31.83 -6.42 49.43
CA ARG A 98 -32.53 -5.20 49.89
C ARG A 98 -32.83 -4.15 48.81
N SER A 99 -32.34 -4.32 47.59
CA SER A 99 -32.51 -3.30 46.53
C SER A 99 -33.04 -3.91 45.23
N LEU A 100 -34.37 -4.05 45.13
CA LEU A 100 -35.05 -4.45 43.89
C LEU A 100 -35.07 -3.36 42.80
N PHE A 101 -34.92 -2.08 43.19
CA PHE A 101 -35.03 -0.95 42.26
C PHE A 101 -33.83 0.00 42.31
N CYS A 102 -33.42 0.46 43.50
CA CYS A 102 -32.28 1.37 43.66
C CYS A 102 -31.77 1.34 45.10
N ALA A 103 -30.45 1.43 45.27
CA ALA A 103 -29.82 1.52 46.59
C ALA A 103 -30.13 2.89 47.24
N PRO A 104 -30.14 2.99 48.58
CA PRO A 104 -30.27 4.28 49.27
C PRO A 104 -29.21 5.29 48.79
N PRO A 105 -29.53 6.59 48.68
CA PRO A 105 -28.60 7.60 48.13
C PRO A 105 -27.23 7.64 48.81
N ASP A 106 -27.17 7.40 50.12
CA ASP A 106 -25.91 7.36 50.86
C ASP A 106 -25.06 6.12 50.54
N VAL A 107 -25.70 4.98 50.26
CA VAL A 107 -25.02 3.76 49.83
C VAL A 107 -24.50 3.94 48.41
N GLU A 108 -25.29 4.52 47.51
CA GLU A 108 -24.87 4.81 46.15
C GLU A 108 -23.71 5.80 46.11
N ARG A 109 -23.72 6.83 46.98
CA ARG A 109 -22.60 7.77 47.12
C ARG A 109 -21.31 7.05 47.54
N LYS A 110 -21.39 6.13 48.51
CA LYS A 110 -20.22 5.35 48.95
C LYS A 110 -19.75 4.35 47.89
N ARG A 111 -20.68 3.74 47.14
CA ARG A 111 -20.37 2.94 45.95
C ARG A 111 -19.62 3.76 44.93
N ARG A 112 -20.04 5.01 44.69
CA ARG A 112 -19.33 5.93 43.79
C ARG A 112 -17.91 6.21 44.26
N PHE A 113 -17.68 6.45 45.55
CA PHE A 113 -16.33 6.61 46.08
C PHE A 113 -15.45 5.37 45.85
N ALA A 114 -16.03 4.17 45.98
CA ALA A 114 -15.31 2.92 45.70
C ALA A 114 -14.93 2.80 44.21
N LEU A 115 -15.83 3.17 43.30
CA LEU A 115 -15.59 3.19 41.86
C LEU A 115 -14.52 4.21 41.46
N ASP A 116 -14.63 5.45 41.97
CA ASP A 116 -13.66 6.50 41.69
C ASP A 116 -12.27 6.12 42.22
N SER A 117 -12.18 5.55 43.43
CA SER A 117 -10.94 4.98 43.96
C SER A 117 -10.34 3.88 43.07
N MET A 118 -11.16 2.94 42.59
CA MET A 118 -10.70 1.89 41.67
C MET A 118 -10.21 2.47 40.33
N ALA A 119 -10.92 3.46 39.79
CA ALA A 119 -10.53 4.14 38.57
C ALA A 119 -9.19 4.89 38.75
N ILE A 120 -8.98 5.55 39.89
CA ILE A 120 -7.70 6.20 40.24
C ILE A 120 -6.57 5.17 40.30
N LEU A 121 -6.75 4.06 41.03
CA LEU A 121 -5.73 3.00 41.14
C LEU A 121 -5.38 2.43 39.77
N ARG A 122 -6.39 2.15 38.95
CA ARG A 122 -6.23 1.64 37.58
C ARG A 122 -5.49 2.63 36.68
N ASN A 123 -5.91 3.90 36.67
CA ASN A 123 -5.30 4.92 35.82
C ASN A 123 -3.87 5.27 36.26
N ALA A 124 -3.64 5.39 37.57
CA ALA A 124 -2.31 5.65 38.10
C ALA A 124 -1.33 4.52 37.75
N SER A 125 -1.80 3.28 37.69
CA SER A 125 -1.00 2.10 37.30
C SER A 125 -0.62 2.07 35.81
N LEU A 126 -1.12 2.98 34.97
CA LEU A 126 -0.63 3.12 33.59
C LEU A 126 0.79 3.70 33.54
N ASN A 127 1.20 4.45 34.57
CA ASN A 127 2.58 4.87 34.75
C ASN A 127 3.37 3.76 35.47
N GLU A 128 4.48 3.32 34.87
CA GLU A 128 5.31 2.22 35.34
C GLU A 128 5.79 2.40 36.80
N SER A 129 6.12 3.62 37.21
CA SER A 129 6.58 3.91 38.58
C SER A 129 5.49 3.64 39.61
N ASN A 130 4.29 4.14 39.35
CA ASN A 130 3.12 3.92 40.19
C ASN A 130 2.65 2.46 40.14
N ALA A 131 2.72 1.82 38.97
CA ALA A 131 2.36 0.41 38.80
C ALA A 131 3.18 -0.48 39.74
N GLY A 132 4.50 -0.23 39.85
CA GLY A 132 5.38 -0.92 40.78
C GLY A 132 4.96 -0.75 42.25
N ASP A 133 4.65 0.48 42.66
CA ASP A 133 4.21 0.76 44.04
C ASP A 133 2.86 0.12 44.37
N ILE A 134 1.91 0.21 43.43
CA ILE A 134 0.58 -0.38 43.58
C ILE A 134 0.68 -1.90 43.60
N ALA A 135 1.49 -2.53 42.73
CA ALA A 135 1.68 -3.97 42.70
C ALA A 135 2.31 -4.53 44.00
N GLN A 136 3.25 -3.77 44.60
CA GLN A 136 3.91 -4.15 45.86
C GLN A 136 3.07 -3.87 47.10
N HIS A 137 2.02 -3.05 46.98
CA HIS A 137 1.18 -2.69 48.12
C HIS A 137 0.43 -3.91 48.68
N LYS A 138 0.51 -4.10 50.01
CA LYS A 138 -0.03 -5.28 50.72
C LYS A 138 -1.53 -5.53 50.51
N LYS A 139 -2.29 -4.48 50.20
CA LYS A 139 -3.76 -4.54 49.99
C LYS A 139 -4.16 -4.91 48.56
N THR A 140 -3.26 -4.80 47.58
CA THR A 140 -3.59 -4.98 46.16
C THR A 140 -4.03 -6.40 45.84
N LYS A 141 -3.21 -7.40 46.22
CA LYS A 141 -3.55 -8.82 45.97
C LYS A 141 -4.84 -9.25 46.69
N PRO A 142 -5.02 -8.97 48.00
CA PRO A 142 -6.27 -9.28 48.69
C PRO A 142 -7.49 -8.61 48.06
N LEU A 143 -7.39 -7.33 47.67
CA LEU A 143 -8.51 -6.61 47.04
C LEU A 143 -8.91 -7.28 45.72
N VAL A 144 -7.93 -7.55 44.84
CA VAL A 144 -8.20 -8.14 43.52
C VAL A 144 -8.84 -9.53 43.68
N LEU A 145 -8.28 -10.37 44.57
CA LEU A 145 -8.83 -11.70 44.82
C LEU A 145 -10.24 -11.63 45.42
N ALA A 146 -10.45 -10.76 46.41
CA ALA A 146 -11.76 -10.59 47.02
C ALA A 146 -12.79 -10.11 45.98
N ALA A 147 -12.44 -9.18 45.09
CA ALA A 147 -13.34 -8.71 44.04
C ALA A 147 -13.73 -9.83 43.06
N LEU A 148 -12.76 -10.60 42.57
CA LEU A 148 -13.01 -11.70 41.62
C LEU A 148 -13.92 -12.82 42.18
N TYR A 149 -13.85 -13.05 43.49
CA TYR A 149 -14.63 -14.10 44.16
C TYR A 149 -15.96 -13.62 44.75
N THR A 150 -16.06 -12.34 45.12
CA THR A 150 -17.26 -11.80 45.81
C THR A 150 -18.27 -11.21 44.83
N LEU A 151 -17.80 -10.56 43.76
CA LEU A 151 -18.67 -9.81 42.86
C LEU A 151 -19.33 -10.71 41.81
N ARG A 152 -20.57 -10.34 41.42
CA ARG A 152 -21.35 -11.08 40.43
C ARG A 152 -21.06 -10.55 39.03
N THR A 153 -20.84 -11.46 38.08
CA THR A 153 -20.54 -11.11 36.68
C THR A 153 -21.73 -10.53 35.92
N ASN A 154 -22.95 -10.88 36.33
CA ASN A 154 -24.18 -10.56 35.61
C ASN A 154 -25.00 -9.48 36.31
N ALA A 155 -24.48 -8.86 37.38
CA ALA A 155 -25.14 -7.76 38.06
C ALA A 155 -24.55 -6.43 37.59
N ASP A 156 -25.39 -5.56 37.00
CA ASP A 156 -24.97 -4.25 36.47
C ASP A 156 -24.29 -3.37 37.54
N ALA A 157 -24.72 -3.49 38.79
CA ALA A 157 -24.12 -2.76 39.91
C ALA A 157 -22.66 -3.13 40.16
N ASP A 158 -22.27 -4.38 39.88
CA ASP A 158 -20.94 -4.92 40.16
C ASP A 158 -20.01 -4.87 38.95
N SER A 159 -20.57 -4.84 37.73
CA SER A 159 -19.78 -5.02 36.51
C SER A 159 -18.73 -3.93 36.29
N GLU A 160 -19.03 -2.67 36.62
CA GLU A 160 -18.08 -1.56 36.46
C GLU A 160 -16.87 -1.72 37.40
N PHE A 161 -17.13 -2.04 38.67
CA PHE A 161 -16.09 -2.28 39.67
C PHE A 161 -15.23 -3.49 39.27
N LEU A 162 -15.88 -4.58 38.84
CA LEU A 162 -15.19 -5.80 38.44
C LEU A 162 -14.31 -5.56 37.21
N LEU A 163 -14.76 -4.78 36.24
CA LEU A 163 -13.95 -4.40 35.08
C LEU A 163 -12.73 -3.57 35.48
N TYR A 164 -12.89 -2.54 36.33
CA TYR A 164 -11.74 -1.80 36.86
C TYR A 164 -10.76 -2.68 37.63
N CYS A 165 -11.27 -3.67 38.37
CA CYS A 165 -10.44 -4.65 39.06
C CYS A 165 -9.67 -5.55 38.09
N ILE A 166 -10.29 -6.01 37.01
CA ILE A 166 -9.63 -6.85 35.99
C ILE A 166 -8.57 -6.04 35.24
N GLU A 167 -8.85 -4.78 34.89
CA GLU A 167 -7.89 -3.89 34.24
C GLU A 167 -6.71 -3.55 35.17
N LEU A 168 -6.97 -3.31 36.46
CA LEU A 168 -5.91 -3.16 37.45
C LEU A 168 -5.06 -4.44 37.53
N LEU A 169 -5.69 -5.63 37.51
CA LEU A 169 -4.98 -6.91 37.49
C LEU A 169 -4.05 -7.02 36.28
N HIS A 170 -4.46 -6.60 35.07
CA HIS A 170 -3.59 -6.61 33.87
C HIS A 170 -2.26 -5.90 34.10
N LEU A 171 -2.29 -4.80 34.85
CA LEU A 171 -1.13 -3.93 35.08
C LEU A 171 -0.21 -4.44 36.20
N VAL A 172 -0.76 -5.11 37.22
CA VAL A 172 0.03 -5.58 38.38
C VAL A 172 0.44 -7.05 38.30
N VAL A 173 -0.21 -7.85 37.45
CA VAL A 173 0.02 -9.30 37.38
C VAL A 173 1.39 -9.73 36.82
N PRO A 174 2.09 -8.99 35.93
CA PRO A 174 3.40 -9.42 35.44
C PRO A 174 4.45 -9.63 36.56
N GLY A 175 4.30 -8.93 37.69
CA GLY A 175 5.13 -9.10 38.89
C GLY A 175 4.62 -10.16 39.88
N TRP A 176 3.56 -10.90 39.54
CA TRP A 176 2.87 -11.81 40.45
C TRP A 176 3.04 -13.28 40.03
N VAL A 177 3.84 -14.01 40.81
CA VAL A 177 3.87 -15.49 40.76
C VAL A 177 2.67 -16.05 41.54
N ILE A 178 1.79 -16.75 40.84
CA ILE A 178 0.52 -17.22 41.40
C ILE A 178 0.75 -18.54 42.15
N PRO A 179 0.35 -18.63 43.43
CA PRO A 179 0.54 -19.83 44.24
C PRO A 179 -0.31 -21.00 43.73
N THR A 180 0.23 -22.22 43.85
CA THR A 180 -0.48 -23.46 43.51
C THR A 180 -1.55 -23.81 44.56
N ARG A 181 -2.56 -24.61 44.18
CA ARG A 181 -3.64 -24.99 45.10
C ARG A 181 -3.13 -25.69 46.37
N SER A 182 -2.00 -26.40 46.30
CA SER A 182 -1.36 -27.04 47.45
C SER A 182 -0.85 -26.05 48.50
N GLN A 183 -0.67 -24.77 48.14
CA GLN A 183 -0.20 -23.72 49.04
C GLN A 183 -1.33 -23.01 49.80
N GLY A 184 -2.60 -23.43 49.62
CA GLY A 184 -3.76 -22.93 50.38
C GLY A 184 -4.14 -21.46 50.13
N ALA A 185 -3.45 -20.78 49.22
CA ALA A 185 -3.70 -19.38 48.87
C ALA A 185 -4.75 -19.24 47.75
N MET A 186 -5.53 -18.16 47.79
CA MET A 186 -6.50 -17.84 46.75
C MET A 186 -5.79 -17.52 45.42
N ASN A 187 -6.37 -17.98 44.31
CA ASN A 187 -5.79 -17.91 42.97
C ASN A 187 -6.79 -17.21 42.03
N PRO A 188 -6.40 -16.20 41.23
CA PRO A 188 -7.34 -15.52 40.34
C PRO A 188 -7.77 -16.36 39.13
N ILE A 189 -6.96 -17.36 38.72
CA ILE A 189 -7.13 -18.12 37.47
C ILE A 189 -8.48 -18.85 37.40
N PRO A 190 -8.93 -19.63 38.41
CA PRO A 190 -10.20 -20.38 38.31
C PRO A 190 -11.41 -19.46 38.11
N ARG A 191 -11.42 -18.28 38.75
CA ARG A 191 -12.51 -17.31 38.56
C ARG A 191 -12.46 -16.67 37.19
N LEU A 192 -11.28 -16.29 36.69
CA LEU A 192 -11.14 -15.75 35.34
C LEU A 192 -11.56 -16.77 34.26
N MET A 193 -11.22 -18.05 34.45
CA MET A 193 -11.64 -19.15 33.58
C MET A 193 -13.15 -19.40 33.60
N ASP A 194 -13.79 -19.24 34.77
CA ASP A 194 -15.26 -19.29 34.89
C ASP A 194 -15.91 -18.07 34.20
N MET A 195 -15.37 -16.87 34.43
CA MET A 195 -15.86 -15.63 33.83
C MET A 195 -15.78 -15.64 32.31
N SER A 196 -14.68 -16.14 31.72
CA SER A 196 -14.57 -16.24 30.27
C SER A 196 -15.54 -17.27 29.67
N ALA A 197 -15.81 -18.36 30.38
CA ALA A 197 -16.67 -19.45 29.92
C ALA A 197 -18.17 -19.21 30.13
N ASN A 198 -18.57 -18.57 31.23
CA ASN A 198 -19.97 -18.56 31.70
C ASN A 198 -20.59 -17.17 31.83
N SER A 199 -19.82 -16.08 31.73
CA SER A 199 -20.37 -14.73 31.79
C SER A 199 -21.22 -14.42 30.55
N SER A 200 -22.29 -13.63 30.72
CA SER A 200 -23.05 -13.04 29.61
C SER A 200 -22.55 -11.65 29.22
N ASN A 201 -21.61 -11.07 29.97
CA ASN A 201 -21.08 -9.74 29.74
C ASN A 201 -19.82 -9.80 28.86
N ARG A 202 -19.93 -9.29 27.63
CA ARG A 202 -18.86 -9.24 26.63
C ARG A 202 -17.55 -8.64 27.16
N SER A 203 -17.62 -7.52 27.89
CA SER A 203 -16.44 -6.83 28.40
C SER A 203 -15.72 -7.65 29.46
N ILE A 204 -16.46 -8.36 30.32
CA ILE A 204 -15.88 -9.26 31.33
C ILE A 204 -15.22 -10.48 30.68
N ILE A 205 -15.83 -11.05 29.63
CA ILE A 205 -15.23 -12.16 28.86
C ILE A 205 -13.88 -11.73 28.28
N ILE A 206 -13.85 -10.60 27.56
CA ILE A 206 -12.63 -10.05 26.95
C ILE A 206 -11.58 -9.74 28.02
N GLY A 207 -11.96 -9.03 29.08
CA GLY A 207 -11.04 -8.67 30.17
C GLY A 207 -10.45 -9.90 30.85
N SER A 208 -11.26 -10.96 31.03
CA SER A 208 -10.83 -12.21 31.66
C SER A 208 -9.87 -13.00 30.77
N LEU A 209 -10.15 -13.11 29.46
CA LEU A 209 -9.24 -13.73 28.49
C LEU A 209 -7.90 -12.98 28.38
N HIS A 210 -7.93 -11.65 28.38
CA HIS A 210 -6.71 -10.83 28.43
C HIS A 210 -5.93 -11.04 29.74
N ALA A 211 -6.60 -11.09 30.89
CA ALA A 211 -5.93 -11.33 32.16
C ALA A 211 -5.24 -12.70 32.16
N LEU A 212 -5.93 -13.74 31.68
CA LEU A 212 -5.36 -15.08 31.54
C LEU A 212 -4.18 -15.10 30.57
N HIS A 213 -4.29 -14.44 29.42
CA HIS A 213 -3.19 -14.29 28.46
C HIS A 213 -1.93 -13.71 29.13
N ILE A 214 -2.06 -12.57 29.82
CA ILE A 214 -0.94 -11.91 30.50
C ILE A 214 -0.36 -12.80 31.61
N ILE A 215 -1.22 -13.44 32.42
CA ILE A 215 -0.80 -14.38 33.47
C ILE A 215 0.07 -15.50 32.90
N PHE A 216 -0.37 -16.13 31.81
CA PHE A 216 0.31 -17.27 31.21
C PHE A 216 1.50 -16.89 30.33
N SER A 217 1.63 -15.63 29.95
CA SER A 217 2.85 -15.11 29.34
C SER A 217 4.03 -15.08 30.33
N THR A 218 3.78 -15.15 31.65
CA THR A 218 4.81 -15.35 32.67
C THR A 218 5.11 -16.86 32.84
N PRO A 219 6.33 -17.34 32.53
CA PRO A 219 6.66 -18.77 32.55
C PRO A 219 6.41 -19.47 33.90
N ALA A 220 6.63 -18.76 35.01
CA ALA A 220 6.40 -19.29 36.36
C ALA A 220 4.93 -19.68 36.62
N ASN A 221 3.98 -19.09 35.88
CA ASN A 221 2.55 -19.37 36.02
C ASN A 221 2.07 -20.49 35.07
N SER A 222 2.93 -21.01 34.18
CA SER A 222 2.56 -22.07 33.22
C SER A 222 2.12 -23.37 33.90
N ILE A 223 2.52 -23.61 35.16
CA ILE A 223 2.08 -24.75 35.98
C ILE A 223 0.56 -24.81 36.18
N HIS A 224 -0.16 -23.71 35.98
CA HIS A 224 -1.62 -23.65 36.11
C HIS A 224 -2.36 -23.94 34.79
N LEU A 225 -1.63 -24.13 33.67
CA LEU A 225 -2.25 -24.53 32.40
C LEU A 225 -2.71 -25.99 32.45
N THR A 226 -3.85 -26.25 31.85
CA THR A 226 -4.45 -27.59 31.77
C THR A 226 -5.07 -27.78 30.38
N ALA A 227 -4.98 -29.00 29.86
CA ALA A 227 -5.50 -29.33 28.53
C ALA A 227 -7.01 -29.10 28.43
N ASP A 228 -7.75 -29.41 29.51
CA ASP A 228 -9.21 -29.32 29.59
C ASP A 228 -9.69 -27.96 30.14
N SER A 229 -8.96 -26.88 29.84
CA SER A 229 -9.29 -25.54 30.36
C SER A 229 -10.64 -25.05 29.82
N SER A 230 -11.52 -24.59 30.71
CA SER A 230 -12.79 -23.97 30.30
C SER A 230 -12.58 -22.69 29.48
N ALA A 231 -11.47 -21.98 29.70
CA ALA A 231 -11.11 -20.81 28.90
C ALA A 231 -10.67 -21.20 27.47
N LEU A 232 -10.04 -22.37 27.29
CA LEU A 232 -9.75 -22.91 25.96
C LEU A 232 -11.04 -23.16 25.20
N GLU A 233 -11.98 -23.89 25.80
CA GLU A 233 -13.27 -24.19 25.17
C GLU A 233 -14.07 -22.92 24.89
N ALA A 234 -14.02 -21.93 25.80
CA ALA A 234 -14.64 -20.63 25.58
C ALA A 234 -14.04 -19.91 24.36
N SER A 235 -12.71 -19.85 24.26
CA SER A 235 -12.02 -19.23 23.12
C SER A 235 -12.36 -19.94 21.80
N LEU A 236 -12.42 -21.27 21.78
CA LEU A 236 -12.84 -22.03 20.59
C LEU A 236 -14.30 -21.75 20.21
N ARG A 237 -15.19 -21.58 21.19
CA ARG A 237 -16.60 -21.24 20.98
C ARG A 237 -16.79 -19.84 20.42
N TYR A 238 -15.96 -18.88 20.82
CA TYR A 238 -16.06 -17.49 20.37
C TYR A 238 -15.32 -17.22 19.05
N LEU A 239 -14.31 -18.02 18.70
CA LEU A 239 -13.50 -17.85 17.48
C LEU A 239 -14.29 -17.72 16.15
N PRO A 240 -15.46 -18.36 15.96
CA PRO A 240 -16.30 -18.14 14.77
C PRO A 240 -16.88 -16.73 14.63
N LEU A 241 -16.87 -15.90 15.68
CA LEU A 241 -17.46 -14.55 15.70
C LEU A 241 -16.51 -13.51 15.06
N LEU A 242 -16.03 -13.79 13.85
CA LEU A 242 -15.05 -12.95 13.12
C LEU A 242 -15.38 -11.45 13.05
N PRO A 243 -16.66 -11.00 12.95
CA PRO A 243 -16.97 -9.57 12.98
C PRO A 243 -16.58 -8.86 14.29
N ASP A 244 -16.51 -9.60 15.40
CA ASP A 244 -16.15 -9.06 16.72
C ASP A 244 -14.64 -9.07 16.94
N LYS A 245 -13.94 -8.12 16.30
CA LYS A 245 -12.46 -8.07 16.32
C LYS A 245 -11.86 -8.06 17.73
N PRO A 246 -12.33 -7.26 18.71
CA PRO A 246 -11.75 -7.27 20.05
C PRO A 246 -11.95 -8.59 20.80
N LEU A 247 -13.07 -9.28 20.58
CA LEU A 247 -13.28 -10.60 21.17
C LEU A 247 -12.34 -11.64 20.56
N ILE A 248 -12.22 -11.62 19.23
CA ILE A 248 -11.32 -12.53 18.51
C ILE A 248 -9.87 -12.30 18.92
N ASP A 249 -9.42 -11.04 19.02
CA ASP A 249 -8.09 -10.68 19.52
C ASP A 249 -7.82 -11.30 20.90
N ALA A 250 -8.75 -11.14 21.85
CA ALA A 250 -8.62 -11.75 23.17
C ALA A 250 -8.56 -13.28 23.13
N CYS A 251 -9.36 -13.91 22.26
CA CYS A 251 -9.39 -15.36 22.09
C CYS A 251 -8.06 -15.88 21.53
N VAL A 252 -7.54 -15.28 20.46
CA VAL A 252 -6.31 -15.74 19.81
C VAL A 252 -5.07 -15.44 20.66
N ASN A 253 -5.04 -14.34 21.41
CA ASN A 253 -3.96 -14.06 22.36
C ASN A 253 -3.94 -15.10 23.50
N TYR A 254 -5.09 -15.44 24.07
CA TYR A 254 -5.17 -16.53 25.05
C TYR A 254 -4.79 -17.88 24.45
N LEU A 255 -5.31 -18.22 23.26
CA LEU A 255 -4.96 -19.46 22.55
C LEU A 255 -3.46 -19.54 22.30
N TYR A 256 -2.83 -18.43 21.90
CA TYR A 256 -1.39 -18.38 21.70
C TYR A 256 -0.62 -18.64 23.00
N SER A 257 -0.97 -17.99 24.11
CA SER A 257 -0.32 -18.26 25.41
C SER A 257 -0.50 -19.71 25.85
N HIS A 258 -1.68 -20.28 25.60
CA HIS A 258 -1.95 -21.68 25.93
C HIS A 258 -1.11 -22.62 25.07
N LEU A 259 -1.13 -22.45 23.74
CA LEU A 259 -0.43 -23.32 22.78
C LEU A 259 1.08 -23.12 22.79
N SER A 260 1.59 -21.97 23.21
CA SER A 260 3.03 -21.73 23.32
C SER A 260 3.71 -22.68 24.32
N HIS A 261 2.96 -23.29 25.24
CA HIS A 261 3.48 -24.34 26.10
C HIS A 261 3.47 -25.71 25.40
N PRO A 262 4.63 -26.39 25.25
CA PRO A 262 4.74 -27.63 24.46
C PRO A 262 3.78 -28.75 24.87
N ALA A 263 3.57 -28.96 26.18
CA ALA A 263 2.65 -29.99 26.65
C ALA A 263 1.20 -29.70 26.24
N MET A 264 0.80 -28.42 26.21
CA MET A 264 -0.54 -28.01 25.83
C MET A 264 -0.75 -28.08 24.32
N ALA A 265 0.26 -27.69 23.52
CA ALA A 265 0.21 -27.89 22.07
C ALA A 265 0.09 -29.37 21.71
N LYS A 266 0.87 -30.24 22.35
CA LYS A 266 0.80 -31.71 22.17
C LYS A 266 -0.60 -32.23 22.53
N ALA A 267 -1.13 -31.82 23.68
CA ALA A 267 -2.49 -32.20 24.10
C ALA A 267 -3.55 -31.70 23.10
N PHE A 268 -3.39 -30.48 22.57
CA PHE A 268 -4.32 -29.90 21.61
C PHE A 268 -4.37 -30.66 20.28
N LEU A 269 -3.30 -31.36 19.88
CA LEU A 269 -3.34 -32.22 18.69
C LEU A 269 -4.34 -33.38 18.81
N LEU A 270 -4.68 -33.79 20.03
CA LEU A 270 -5.71 -34.79 20.30
C LEU A 270 -7.11 -34.18 20.50
N HIS A 271 -7.23 -32.86 20.51
CA HIS A 271 -8.48 -32.16 20.78
C HIS A 271 -9.54 -32.43 19.70
N PRO A 272 -10.82 -32.69 20.06
CA PRO A 272 -11.93 -32.90 19.11
C PRO A 272 -12.01 -31.80 18.06
N ASN A 273 -11.85 -30.54 18.50
CA ASN A 273 -12.01 -29.36 17.66
C ASN A 273 -10.73 -28.92 16.91
N LEU A 274 -9.62 -29.68 16.92
CA LEU A 274 -8.35 -29.29 16.26
C LEU A 274 -8.55 -28.79 14.82
N THR A 275 -9.22 -29.60 13.98
CA THR A 275 -9.41 -29.24 12.57
C THR A 275 -10.33 -28.03 12.40
N ALA A 276 -11.36 -27.88 13.23
CA ALA A 276 -12.25 -26.73 13.20
C ALA A 276 -11.50 -25.45 13.62
N ALA A 277 -10.72 -25.52 14.70
CA ALA A 277 -9.88 -24.43 15.17
C ALA A 277 -8.88 -23.98 14.09
N LEU A 278 -8.17 -24.92 13.45
CA LEU A 278 -7.25 -24.59 12.35
C LEU A 278 -7.97 -23.89 11.18
N LYS A 279 -9.15 -24.38 10.77
CA LYS A 279 -9.94 -23.72 9.72
C LYS A 279 -10.32 -22.30 10.10
N LEU A 280 -10.77 -22.09 11.33
CA LEU A 280 -11.18 -20.77 11.82
C LEU A 280 -10.00 -19.79 11.91
N LEU A 281 -8.84 -20.25 12.43
CA LEU A 281 -7.62 -19.44 12.48
C LEU A 281 -7.15 -19.04 11.07
N VAL A 282 -7.17 -19.96 10.11
CA VAL A 282 -6.80 -19.64 8.72
C VAL A 282 -7.82 -18.72 8.06
N ASN A 283 -9.12 -18.95 8.27
CA ASN A 283 -10.17 -18.08 7.76
C ASN A 283 -10.10 -16.66 8.35
N GLN A 284 -9.71 -16.52 9.61
CA GLN A 284 -9.46 -15.20 10.20
C GLN A 284 -8.34 -14.46 9.45
N ILE A 285 -7.22 -15.14 9.14
CA ILE A 285 -6.13 -14.57 8.33
C ILE A 285 -6.65 -14.16 6.95
N LEU A 286 -7.39 -15.04 6.28
CA LEU A 286 -7.96 -14.80 4.95
C LEU A 286 -9.00 -13.65 4.96
N SER A 287 -9.71 -13.44 6.06
CA SER A 287 -10.71 -12.37 6.16
C SER A 287 -10.12 -10.98 6.36
N GLU A 288 -8.88 -10.91 6.88
CA GLU A 288 -8.20 -9.66 7.22
C GLU A 288 -7.08 -9.30 6.23
N GLN A 289 -6.80 -10.15 5.23
CA GLN A 289 -5.80 -9.85 4.19
C GLN A 289 -6.33 -8.78 3.21
N VAL A 290 -5.47 -7.84 2.85
CA VAL A 290 -5.76 -6.81 1.84
C VAL A 290 -4.98 -7.13 0.58
N LEU A 291 -5.69 -7.54 -0.47
CA LEU A 291 -5.11 -7.97 -1.74
C LEU A 291 -5.27 -6.89 -2.82
N GLU A 292 -4.27 -6.77 -3.67
CA GLU A 292 -4.26 -5.96 -4.88
C GLU A 292 -4.12 -6.87 -6.10
N GLU A 293 -4.91 -6.60 -7.15
CA GLU A 293 -4.75 -7.28 -8.45
C GLU A 293 -3.64 -6.61 -9.25
N GLN A 294 -2.62 -7.38 -9.58
CA GLN A 294 -1.48 -6.94 -10.37
C GLN A 294 -1.61 -7.51 -11.79
N VAL A 295 -1.59 -6.63 -12.78
CA VAL A 295 -1.62 -6.99 -14.20
C VAL A 295 -0.21 -6.89 -14.75
N ARG A 296 0.37 -8.03 -15.09
CA ARG A 296 1.67 -8.09 -15.76
C ARG A 296 1.46 -8.47 -17.22
N ALA A 297 1.83 -7.55 -18.12
CA ALA A 297 1.91 -7.87 -19.54
C ALA A 297 3.06 -8.87 -19.77
N VAL A 298 2.74 -9.97 -20.42
CA VAL A 298 3.66 -11.02 -20.86
C VAL A 298 3.61 -11.06 -22.39
N GLY A 299 4.79 -11.08 -22.99
CA GLY A 299 4.94 -11.10 -24.44
C GLY A 299 5.35 -9.75 -25.07
N PRO A 300 5.69 -9.78 -26.37
CA PRO A 300 6.13 -8.61 -27.13
C PRO A 300 5.01 -7.57 -27.28
N GLN A 301 5.34 -6.29 -27.16
CA GLN A 301 4.39 -5.20 -27.37
C GLN A 301 4.10 -4.98 -28.85
N LEU A 302 2.81 -4.84 -29.19
CA LEU A 302 2.37 -4.48 -30.54
C LEU A 302 2.76 -3.01 -30.81
N VAL A 303 3.55 -2.77 -31.86
CA VAL A 303 3.91 -1.42 -32.32
C VAL A 303 3.01 -1.02 -33.49
N THR A 304 2.51 0.23 -33.48
CA THR A 304 1.64 0.76 -34.55
C THR A 304 2.12 2.13 -35.05
N THR A 305 2.01 2.36 -36.36
CA THR A 305 2.40 3.62 -37.04
C THR A 305 1.24 4.16 -37.88
N PRO A 306 1.00 5.48 -37.96
CA PRO A 306 -0.08 6.05 -38.77
C PRO A 306 0.10 5.78 -40.27
N LEU A 307 -1.02 5.63 -40.99
CA LEU A 307 -1.08 5.51 -42.44
C LEU A 307 -0.72 6.86 -43.09
N VAL A 308 0.52 7.02 -43.56
CA VAL A 308 0.95 8.23 -44.30
C VAL A 308 0.46 8.11 -45.75
N ALA A 309 -0.50 8.94 -46.14
CA ALA A 309 -1.16 8.90 -47.45
C ALA A 309 -0.48 9.76 -48.55
N SER A 310 0.68 10.38 -48.27
CA SER A 310 1.39 11.22 -49.24
C SER A 310 2.80 10.67 -49.49
N PRO A 311 3.26 10.58 -50.74
CA PRO A 311 4.67 10.30 -51.01
C PRO A 311 5.50 11.39 -50.32
N ALA A 312 6.53 10.99 -49.58
CA ALA A 312 7.42 11.93 -48.92
C ALA A 312 8.02 12.88 -49.99
N PRO A 313 8.13 14.19 -49.70
CA PRO A 313 8.74 15.15 -50.62
C PRO A 313 10.16 14.68 -50.96
N GLN A 314 10.43 14.43 -52.24
CA GLN A 314 11.74 13.94 -52.68
C GLN A 314 12.72 15.12 -52.77
N PRO A 315 13.96 14.98 -52.30
CA PRO A 315 14.97 16.03 -52.45
C PRO A 315 15.25 16.26 -53.94
N HIS A 316 15.28 17.52 -54.36
CA HIS A 316 15.51 17.95 -55.75
C HIS A 316 16.83 17.41 -56.29
N GLU A 317 16.84 16.87 -57.50
CA GLU A 317 18.04 16.43 -58.20
C GLU A 317 18.24 17.26 -59.49
N LEU A 318 19.47 17.69 -59.74
CA LEU A 318 19.79 18.55 -60.90
C LEU A 318 19.51 17.82 -62.22
N THR A 319 18.69 18.43 -63.06
CA THR A 319 18.41 17.97 -64.43
C THR A 319 19.62 18.16 -65.34
N GLN A 320 19.67 17.45 -66.48
CA GLN A 320 20.79 17.55 -67.43
C GLN A 320 21.02 18.99 -67.94
N ALA A 321 19.95 19.75 -68.18
CA ALA A 321 20.06 21.13 -68.64
C ALA A 321 20.66 22.07 -67.56
N GLU A 322 20.34 21.84 -66.29
CA GLU A 322 20.91 22.58 -65.17
C GLU A 322 22.39 22.23 -64.97
N ILE A 323 22.76 20.96 -65.13
CA ILE A 323 24.17 20.53 -65.12
C ILE A 323 24.96 21.26 -66.22
N ASP A 324 24.46 21.26 -67.46
CA ASP A 324 25.15 21.88 -68.58
C ASP A 324 25.35 23.39 -68.36
N THR A 325 24.37 24.04 -67.72
CA THR A 325 24.45 25.45 -67.31
C THR A 325 25.51 25.67 -66.23
N LEU A 326 25.55 24.80 -65.21
CA LEU A 326 26.53 24.87 -64.11
C LEU A 326 27.96 24.59 -64.60
N LEU A 327 28.15 23.70 -65.58
CA LEU A 327 29.46 23.41 -66.17
C LEU A 327 30.04 24.59 -66.96
N GLY A 328 29.20 25.49 -67.48
CA GLY A 328 29.64 26.72 -68.13
C GLY A 328 30.23 27.77 -67.17
N LEU A 329 30.06 27.59 -65.86
CA LEU A 329 30.52 28.52 -64.83
C LEU A 329 31.85 28.07 -64.19
N GLN A 330 32.73 29.04 -63.95
CA GLN A 330 33.97 28.83 -63.18
C GLN A 330 33.73 29.02 -61.68
N GLU A 331 34.59 28.42 -60.85
CA GLU A 331 34.55 28.64 -59.40
C GLU A 331 34.97 30.08 -59.05
N PRO A 332 34.31 30.75 -58.09
CA PRO A 332 33.29 30.25 -57.16
C PRO A 332 31.84 30.40 -57.63
N ALA A 333 31.60 30.95 -58.84
CA ALA A 333 30.25 31.23 -59.33
C ALA A 333 29.39 29.97 -59.51
N ARG A 334 30.00 28.86 -59.94
CA ARG A 334 29.33 27.57 -60.04
C ARG A 334 28.83 27.06 -58.69
N CYS A 335 29.64 27.16 -57.65
CA CYS A 335 29.27 26.78 -56.29
C CYS A 335 28.06 27.59 -55.79
N TYR A 336 28.02 28.90 -56.06
CA TYR A 336 26.88 29.76 -55.70
C TYR A 336 25.58 29.37 -56.41
N GLU A 337 25.62 29.16 -57.72
CA GLU A 337 24.43 28.77 -58.49
C GLU A 337 23.95 27.35 -58.12
N TRP A 338 24.88 26.41 -57.90
CA TRP A 338 24.53 25.09 -57.41
C TRP A 338 23.80 25.15 -56.05
N MET A 339 24.28 25.98 -55.11
CA MET A 339 23.62 26.15 -53.83
C MET A 339 22.20 26.69 -53.99
N ARG A 340 22.00 27.69 -54.86
CA ARG A 340 20.67 28.28 -55.16
C ARG A 340 19.71 27.28 -55.80
N MET A 341 20.21 26.33 -56.59
CA MET A 341 19.38 25.31 -57.23
C MET A 341 18.99 24.19 -56.25
N MET A 342 19.93 23.77 -55.38
CA MET A 342 19.78 22.57 -54.54
C MET A 342 19.21 22.82 -53.14
N PHE A 343 19.22 24.06 -52.66
CA PHE A 343 18.85 24.42 -51.29
C PHE A 343 17.92 25.64 -51.25
N MET A 344 17.15 25.73 -50.17
CA MET A 344 16.31 26.88 -49.87
C MET A 344 16.56 27.38 -48.44
N GLU A 345 16.32 28.67 -48.21
CA GLU A 345 16.38 29.25 -46.86
C GLU A 345 15.23 28.72 -46.01
N LYS A 346 15.58 28.19 -44.84
CA LYS A 346 14.61 27.67 -43.88
C LYS A 346 15.15 27.87 -42.46
N GLY A 347 14.47 28.71 -41.66
CA GLY A 347 14.97 29.14 -40.34
C GLY A 347 15.20 28.00 -39.33
N ASP A 348 14.43 26.92 -39.41
CA ASP A 348 14.57 25.68 -38.62
C ASP A 348 15.37 24.57 -39.33
N GLY A 349 15.88 24.83 -40.54
CA GLY A 349 16.68 23.87 -41.30
C GLY A 349 18.08 23.66 -40.70
N GLU A 350 18.49 22.40 -40.53
CA GLU A 350 19.84 22.01 -40.12
C GLU A 350 20.35 20.89 -41.05
N MET A 351 21.55 21.04 -41.60
CA MET A 351 22.25 19.98 -42.33
C MET A 351 23.70 19.89 -41.88
N THR A 352 24.31 18.69 -41.89
CA THR A 352 25.71 18.56 -41.49
C THR A 352 26.65 19.17 -42.55
N GLN A 353 27.77 19.74 -42.11
CA GLN A 353 28.78 20.28 -43.03
C GLN A 353 29.40 19.17 -43.90
N VAL A 354 29.49 17.95 -43.37
CA VAL A 354 29.99 16.78 -44.11
C VAL A 354 29.04 16.41 -45.24
N ASP A 355 27.74 16.35 -44.98
CA ASP A 355 26.74 16.01 -46.00
C ASP A 355 26.66 17.12 -47.07
N PHE A 356 26.67 18.39 -46.64
CA PHE A 356 26.66 19.54 -47.55
C PHE A 356 27.81 19.46 -48.56
N TRP A 357 29.03 19.24 -48.07
CA TRP A 357 30.23 19.14 -48.91
C TRP A 357 30.21 17.87 -49.77
N THR A 358 29.80 16.74 -49.22
CA THR A 358 29.71 15.46 -49.94
C THR A 358 28.80 15.58 -51.17
N LEU A 359 27.64 16.23 -51.02
CA LEU A 359 26.72 16.47 -52.14
C LEU A 359 27.35 17.29 -53.27
N TYR A 360 28.16 18.29 -52.94
CA TYR A 360 28.87 19.09 -53.94
C TYR A 360 29.95 18.28 -54.65
N ARG A 361 30.81 17.65 -53.84
CA ARG A 361 31.94 16.86 -54.31
C ARG A 361 31.46 15.76 -55.26
N ASP A 362 30.51 14.94 -54.81
CA ASP A 362 30.10 13.75 -55.56
C ASP A 362 29.47 14.15 -56.90
N ARG A 363 28.80 15.32 -56.99
CA ARG A 363 28.24 15.79 -58.25
C ARG A 363 29.30 16.26 -59.26
N PHE A 364 30.31 17.00 -58.81
CA PHE A 364 31.28 17.63 -59.73
C PHE A 364 32.61 16.90 -59.87
N THR A 365 32.89 15.87 -59.06
CA THR A 365 34.16 15.11 -59.14
C THR A 365 34.34 14.40 -60.47
N GLU A 366 33.27 13.80 -60.98
CA GLU A 366 33.31 13.09 -62.25
C GLU A 366 33.19 14.04 -63.45
N LEU A 367 32.50 15.18 -63.29
CA LEU A 367 32.19 16.12 -64.36
C LEU A 367 33.27 17.20 -64.57
N THR A 368 34.07 17.51 -63.56
CA THR A 368 35.15 18.51 -63.65
C THR A 368 36.37 18.09 -62.81
N PRO A 369 37.09 17.04 -63.22
CA PRO A 369 38.18 16.48 -62.43
C PRO A 369 39.30 17.51 -62.18
N GLY A 370 39.59 17.78 -60.91
CA GLY A 370 40.67 18.68 -60.49
C GLY A 370 40.31 20.16 -60.33
N ASN A 371 39.07 20.56 -60.66
CA ASN A 371 38.60 21.94 -60.51
C ASN A 371 37.38 22.00 -59.59
N ILE A 372 37.52 21.55 -58.34
CA ILE A 372 36.47 21.56 -57.31
C ILE A 372 37.01 22.34 -56.11
N LEU A 373 36.20 23.25 -55.55
CA LEU A 373 36.54 23.98 -54.34
C LEU A 373 36.77 23.04 -53.15
N PRO A 374 37.70 23.33 -52.21
CA PRO A 374 37.83 22.54 -50.99
C PRO A 374 36.64 22.75 -50.05
N ALA A 375 36.41 21.80 -49.14
CA ALA A 375 35.28 21.80 -48.21
C ALA A 375 35.14 23.12 -47.42
N ALA A 376 36.26 23.70 -46.95
CA ALA A 376 36.25 24.95 -46.18
C ALA A 376 35.70 26.14 -47.00
N ASP A 377 36.00 26.19 -48.30
CA ASP A 377 35.54 27.27 -49.19
C ASP A 377 34.06 27.10 -49.51
N VAL A 378 33.61 25.86 -49.77
CA VAL A 378 32.18 25.58 -49.99
C VAL A 378 31.35 25.93 -48.76
N ILE A 379 31.78 25.54 -47.55
CA ILE A 379 31.03 25.87 -46.32
C ILE A 379 31.02 27.39 -46.06
N LYS A 380 32.11 28.11 -46.36
CA LYS A 380 32.17 29.58 -46.24
C LYS A 380 31.23 30.28 -47.21
N HIS A 381 31.08 29.75 -48.43
CA HIS A 381 30.20 30.30 -49.45
C HIS A 381 28.72 30.22 -49.09
N VAL A 382 28.30 29.30 -48.20
CA VAL A 382 26.90 29.15 -47.80
C VAL A 382 26.34 30.42 -47.18
N THR A 383 27.08 31.07 -46.28
CA THR A 383 26.66 32.33 -45.64
C THR A 383 26.64 33.51 -46.62
N GLY A 384 27.37 33.41 -47.74
CA GLY A 384 27.32 34.38 -48.83
C GLY A 384 26.11 34.21 -49.75
N VAL A 385 25.63 32.97 -49.94
CA VAL A 385 24.45 32.65 -50.78
C VAL A 385 23.15 32.83 -49.99
N PHE A 386 23.16 32.43 -48.72
CA PHE A 386 22.01 32.44 -47.84
C PHE A 386 22.33 33.28 -46.58
N PRO A 387 21.93 34.56 -46.51
CA PRO A 387 22.26 35.45 -45.40
C PRO A 387 21.80 34.95 -44.02
N GLN A 388 20.75 34.13 -43.97
CA GLN A 388 20.27 33.52 -42.72
C GLN A 388 21.03 32.25 -42.31
N ALA A 389 21.92 31.75 -43.17
CA ALA A 389 22.64 30.51 -42.95
C ALA A 389 23.93 30.71 -42.15
N GLN A 390 24.12 29.90 -41.11
CA GLN A 390 25.31 29.93 -40.26
C GLN A 390 25.92 28.55 -40.09
N ALA A 391 27.21 28.42 -40.41
CA ALA A 391 28.00 27.24 -40.11
C ALA A 391 28.44 27.29 -38.62
N MET A 392 28.06 26.29 -37.83
CA MET A 392 28.35 26.26 -36.41
C MET A 392 28.64 24.85 -35.88
N VAL A 393 29.29 24.77 -34.72
CA VAL A 393 29.59 23.50 -34.03
C VAL A 393 28.66 23.36 -32.83
N VAL A 394 27.71 22.43 -32.93
CA VAL A 394 26.76 22.14 -31.86
C VAL A 394 27.35 21.06 -30.96
N HIS A 395 27.50 21.38 -29.67
CA HIS A 395 28.00 20.45 -28.66
C HIS A 395 26.81 19.69 -28.04
N ASN A 396 26.73 18.38 -28.26
CA ASN A 396 25.72 17.52 -27.67
C ASN A 396 26.42 16.52 -26.74
N GLY A 397 26.78 16.98 -25.54
CA GLY A 397 27.55 16.19 -24.58
C GLY A 397 28.96 15.87 -25.09
N ALA A 398 29.30 14.58 -25.21
CA ALA A 398 30.63 14.10 -25.59
C ALA A 398 30.94 14.16 -27.10
N THR A 399 29.99 14.53 -27.96
CA THR A 399 30.17 14.58 -29.42
C THR A 399 29.92 15.97 -29.98
N GLN A 400 30.83 16.43 -30.85
CA GLN A 400 30.72 17.71 -31.58
C GLN A 400 30.12 17.46 -32.96
N ARG A 401 29.02 18.15 -33.30
CA ARG A 401 28.40 18.10 -34.62
C ARG A 401 28.62 19.40 -35.38
N PHE A 402 29.27 19.32 -36.54
CA PHE A 402 29.49 20.44 -37.45
C PHE A 402 28.28 20.57 -38.37
N VAL A 403 27.48 21.62 -38.18
CA VAL A 403 26.22 21.81 -38.89
C VAL A 403 26.15 23.18 -39.56
N VAL A 404 25.30 23.28 -40.57
CA VAL A 404 24.89 24.51 -41.23
C VAL A 404 23.40 24.70 -40.89
N ARG A 405 23.09 25.73 -40.11
CA ARG A 405 21.71 26.11 -39.78
C ARG A 405 21.19 27.16 -40.74
N GLY A 406 19.89 27.19 -40.98
CA GLY A 406 19.22 28.16 -41.85
C GLY A 406 19.03 27.69 -43.29
N VAL A 407 19.43 26.46 -43.63
CA VAL A 407 19.29 25.87 -44.97
C VAL A 407 18.66 24.49 -44.90
N ALA A 408 17.84 24.17 -45.90
CA ALA A 408 17.29 22.83 -46.11
C ALA A 408 17.43 22.42 -47.57
N ARG A 409 17.53 21.10 -47.83
CA ARG A 409 17.45 20.55 -49.19
C ARG A 409 16.14 21.01 -49.82
N ARG A 410 16.22 21.59 -51.03
CA ARG A 410 15.03 21.83 -51.85
C ARG A 410 14.36 20.48 -52.11
N THR A 411 13.04 20.45 -52.01
CA THR A 411 12.26 19.24 -52.33
C THR A 411 11.37 19.52 -53.52
N ASP A 412 11.31 18.58 -54.43
CA ASP A 412 10.39 18.62 -55.56
C ASP A 412 9.10 17.96 -55.11
N ASP A 413 8.03 18.75 -55.12
CA ASP A 413 6.71 18.22 -54.85
C ASP A 413 6.17 17.61 -56.14
N VAL A 414 6.40 16.30 -56.31
CA VAL A 414 5.94 15.50 -57.46
C VAL A 414 4.42 15.65 -57.69
N SER A 415 3.66 16.10 -56.68
CA SER A 415 2.23 16.41 -56.81
C SER A 415 1.95 17.67 -57.66
N THR A 416 2.87 18.65 -57.67
CA THR A 416 2.69 19.93 -58.37
C THR A 416 2.93 19.83 -59.87
N GLU A 417 3.81 18.94 -60.33
CA GLU A 417 4.00 18.68 -61.78
C GLU A 417 2.74 18.09 -62.44
N ARG A 418 1.93 17.35 -61.67
CA ARG A 418 0.65 16.77 -62.16
C ARG A 418 -0.39 17.84 -62.48
N LEU A 419 -0.18 19.08 -62.01
CA LEU A 419 -1.06 20.21 -62.23
C LEU A 419 -0.57 21.11 -63.38
N ARG A 420 0.32 20.62 -64.25
CA ARG A 420 0.74 21.31 -65.47
C ARG A 420 -0.25 21.07 -66.61
N CYS A 421 -0.53 22.11 -67.41
CA CYS A 421 -1.28 21.97 -68.64
C CYS A 421 -0.46 21.23 -69.71
N ALA A 422 -0.99 20.12 -70.22
CA ALA A 422 -0.41 19.35 -71.33
C ALA A 422 -1.24 19.46 -72.62
N TRP A 423 -2.04 20.53 -72.75
CA TRP A 423 -2.91 20.74 -73.90
C TRP A 423 -2.16 21.41 -75.05
N GLY A 424 -2.16 20.78 -76.23
CA GLY A 424 -1.53 21.27 -77.46
C GLY A 424 -0.30 20.45 -77.87
N ARG A 425 0.05 20.50 -79.16
CA ARG A 425 1.31 19.90 -79.69
C ARG A 425 2.56 20.73 -79.34
N VAL A 426 2.35 21.98 -78.92
CA VAL A 426 3.36 22.87 -78.35
C VAL A 426 3.05 23.01 -76.85
N PRO A 427 4.04 22.97 -75.96
CA PRO A 427 3.81 23.14 -74.53
C PRO A 427 3.10 24.47 -74.26
N CYS A 428 2.04 24.42 -73.46
CA CYS A 428 1.31 25.61 -73.05
C CYS A 428 2.17 26.46 -72.10
N ASP A 429 2.25 27.77 -72.34
CA ASP A 429 3.04 28.72 -71.53
C ASP A 429 2.42 29.06 -70.16
N ALA A 430 1.31 28.41 -69.79
CA ALA A 430 0.67 28.62 -68.51
C ALA A 430 1.53 28.10 -67.34
N PRO A 431 1.61 28.84 -66.21
CA PRO A 431 2.32 28.38 -65.01
C PRO A 431 1.63 27.16 -64.39
N LEU A 432 2.31 26.50 -63.46
CA LEU A 432 1.74 25.39 -62.68
C LEU A 432 0.48 25.84 -61.93
N PHE A 433 -0.57 25.04 -62.00
CA PHE A 433 -1.83 25.33 -61.31
C PHE A 433 -1.79 24.81 -59.86
N THR A 434 -2.52 25.47 -58.96
CA THR A 434 -2.56 25.15 -57.53
C THR A 434 -3.63 24.11 -57.16
N SER A 435 -4.52 23.77 -58.09
CA SER A 435 -5.56 22.76 -57.89
C SER A 435 -5.98 22.12 -59.21
N THR A 436 -6.53 20.90 -59.14
CA THR A 436 -7.16 20.25 -60.31
C THR A 436 -8.26 21.12 -60.93
N GLY A 437 -9.06 21.80 -60.10
CA GLY A 437 -10.14 22.67 -60.60
C GLY A 437 -9.60 23.81 -61.47
N ALA A 438 -8.55 24.50 -61.01
CA ALA A 438 -7.93 25.57 -61.77
C ALA A 438 -7.32 25.07 -63.10
N LEU A 439 -6.73 23.87 -63.11
CA LEU A 439 -6.26 23.24 -64.33
C LEU A 439 -7.42 22.86 -65.27
N ALA A 440 -8.52 22.35 -64.73
CA ALA A 440 -9.71 21.98 -65.50
C ALA A 440 -10.29 23.19 -66.23
N ASP A 441 -10.46 24.30 -65.52
CA ASP A 441 -10.98 25.55 -66.08
C ASP A 441 -10.09 26.05 -67.22
N HIS A 442 -8.77 26.03 -67.02
CA HIS A 442 -7.81 26.41 -68.05
C HIS A 442 -7.85 25.51 -69.29
N VAL A 443 -7.96 24.19 -69.12
CA VAL A 443 -8.09 23.26 -70.26
C VAL A 443 -9.38 23.50 -71.04
N LEU A 444 -10.47 23.84 -70.33
CA LEU A 444 -11.73 24.21 -70.96
C LEU A 444 -11.63 25.51 -71.77
N GLU A 445 -10.78 26.47 -71.40
CA GLU A 445 -10.50 27.67 -72.22
C GLU A 445 -9.93 27.29 -73.58
N HIS A 446 -8.95 26.36 -73.63
CA HIS A 446 -8.39 25.88 -74.89
C HIS A 446 -9.42 25.20 -75.77
N ILE A 447 -10.25 24.33 -75.19
CA ILE A 447 -11.35 23.67 -75.91
C ILE A 447 -12.38 24.70 -76.40
N ASN A 448 -12.55 25.79 -75.64
CA ASN A 448 -13.52 26.82 -75.98
C ASN A 448 -13.09 27.72 -77.15
N ALA A 449 -11.79 27.89 -77.33
CA ALA A 449 -11.19 28.65 -78.43
C ALA A 449 -11.18 27.89 -79.77
N LEU A 450 -11.59 26.62 -79.80
CA LEU A 450 -11.66 25.82 -81.03
C LEU A 450 -12.85 26.24 -81.92
N GLU A 451 -12.56 26.58 -83.18
CA GLU A 451 -13.56 27.07 -84.15
C GLU A 451 -14.27 25.95 -84.94
N ALA A 452 -13.60 24.82 -85.22
CA ALA A 452 -14.19 23.70 -85.96
C ALA A 452 -15.19 22.87 -85.11
N PRO A 453 -16.18 22.21 -85.75
CA PRO A 453 -17.24 21.47 -85.05
C PRO A 453 -16.76 20.18 -84.37
N GLU A 454 -15.69 19.57 -84.89
CA GLU A 454 -15.07 18.36 -84.34
C GLU A 454 -13.55 18.52 -84.27
N HIS A 455 -12.94 18.10 -83.17
CA HIS A 455 -11.49 18.19 -82.94
C HIS A 455 -10.95 16.96 -82.24
N GLU A 456 -9.72 16.59 -82.54
CA GLU A 456 -8.98 15.56 -81.82
C GLU A 456 -8.57 16.04 -80.41
N CYS A 457 -8.36 15.10 -79.49
CA CYS A 457 -7.86 15.44 -78.17
C CYS A 457 -6.37 15.78 -78.24
N MET A 458 -6.03 17.03 -77.93
CA MET A 458 -4.62 17.49 -77.95
C MET A 458 -3.93 17.37 -76.59
N TRP A 459 -4.46 16.57 -75.67
CA TRP A 459 -3.82 16.35 -74.37
C TRP A 459 -2.68 15.34 -74.51
N GLY A 460 -1.43 15.81 -74.38
CA GLY A 460 -0.23 14.97 -74.50
C GLY A 460 -0.22 14.15 -75.79
N LEU A 461 -0.20 12.81 -75.66
CA LEU A 461 -0.23 11.84 -76.76
C LEU A 461 -1.56 11.07 -76.83
N CYS A 462 -2.67 11.71 -76.44
CA CYS A 462 -3.97 11.06 -76.42
C CYS A 462 -4.35 10.52 -77.82
N PRO A 463 -4.74 9.24 -77.96
CA PRO A 463 -5.08 8.65 -79.25
C PRO A 463 -6.51 8.96 -79.72
N GLN A 464 -7.29 9.75 -78.97
CA GLN A 464 -8.69 10.01 -79.29
C GLN A 464 -8.84 10.91 -80.51
N THR A 465 -9.53 10.39 -81.53
CA THR A 465 -9.82 11.06 -82.80
C THR A 465 -10.99 12.05 -82.67
N ALA A 466 -11.33 12.74 -83.76
CA ALA A 466 -12.25 13.87 -83.78
C ALA A 466 -13.56 13.62 -82.99
N LEU A 467 -13.79 14.45 -81.97
CA LEU A 467 -14.99 14.43 -81.13
C LEU A 467 -15.75 15.75 -81.26
N PRO A 468 -17.09 15.74 -81.18
CA PRO A 468 -17.88 16.95 -80.97
C PRO A 468 -17.47 17.65 -79.68
N ARG A 469 -17.51 18.98 -79.66
CA ARG A 469 -17.02 19.83 -78.55
C ARG A 469 -17.51 19.40 -77.16
N ASP A 470 -18.77 19.03 -76.99
CA ASP A 470 -19.32 18.60 -75.69
C ASP A 470 -18.83 17.22 -75.23
N SER A 471 -18.48 16.34 -76.17
CA SER A 471 -17.85 15.05 -75.86
C SER A 471 -16.36 15.24 -75.58
N LEU A 472 -15.70 16.16 -76.30
CA LEU A 472 -14.30 16.52 -76.07
C LEU A 472 -14.09 17.13 -74.69
N ARG A 473 -14.98 18.02 -74.22
CA ARG A 473 -14.95 18.57 -72.85
C ARG A 473 -14.97 17.46 -71.80
N ARG A 474 -15.92 16.51 -71.91
CA ARG A 474 -16.03 15.39 -70.96
C ARG A 474 -14.83 14.46 -71.02
N HIS A 475 -14.28 14.22 -72.20
CA HIS A 475 -13.09 13.42 -72.37
C HIS A 475 -11.84 14.10 -71.77
N ALA A 476 -11.65 15.40 -71.98
CA ALA A 476 -10.51 16.14 -71.44
C ALA A 476 -10.44 16.06 -69.91
N LEU A 477 -11.59 16.08 -69.22
CA LEU A 477 -11.67 15.93 -67.76
C LEU A 477 -11.15 14.58 -67.26
N THR A 478 -11.11 13.53 -68.09
CA THR A 478 -10.56 12.22 -67.69
C THR A 478 -9.04 12.18 -67.58
N HIS A 479 -8.36 13.20 -68.11
CA HIS A 479 -6.90 13.31 -68.02
C HIS A 479 -6.42 14.08 -66.78
N LEU A 480 -7.35 14.68 -66.03
CA LEU A 480 -7.03 15.52 -64.89
C LEU A 480 -6.88 14.70 -63.60
N PRO A 481 -5.97 15.07 -62.68
CA PRO A 481 -5.81 14.36 -61.40
C PRO A 481 -7.08 14.44 -60.54
N GLU A 482 -7.50 13.35 -59.89
CA GLU A 482 -8.67 13.38 -58.98
C GLU A 482 -8.56 14.49 -57.91
N ALA A 483 -9.63 15.28 -57.76
CA ALA A 483 -9.68 16.38 -56.80
C ALA A 483 -9.91 15.93 -55.34
N GLN A 484 -10.31 14.67 -55.14
CA GLN A 484 -10.56 14.09 -53.83
C GLN A 484 -9.69 12.84 -53.65
N PRO A 485 -9.08 12.64 -52.46
CA PRO A 485 -8.42 11.38 -52.16
C PRO A 485 -9.45 10.26 -52.17
N ILE A 486 -9.08 9.11 -52.75
CA ILE A 486 -9.92 7.91 -52.79
C ILE A 486 -10.35 7.56 -51.35
N PRO A 487 -11.65 7.41 -51.07
CA PRO A 487 -12.11 7.06 -49.73
C PRO A 487 -11.57 5.69 -49.32
N LEU A 488 -10.98 5.61 -48.13
CA LEU A 488 -10.51 4.35 -47.55
C LEU A 488 -11.69 3.40 -47.28
N HIS A 489 -11.43 2.10 -47.32
CA HIS A 489 -12.44 1.09 -46.99
C HIS A 489 -12.86 1.23 -45.51
N PRO A 490 -14.14 1.08 -45.13
CA PRO A 490 -14.61 1.30 -43.75
C PRO A 490 -13.95 0.40 -42.69
N GLU A 491 -13.38 -0.74 -43.10
CA GLU A 491 -12.64 -1.65 -42.21
C GLU A 491 -11.13 -1.33 -42.11
N GLN A 492 -10.62 -0.36 -42.88
CA GLN A 492 -9.23 0.06 -42.80
C GLN A 492 -9.06 1.12 -41.70
N GLY A 493 -8.40 0.72 -40.62
CA GLY A 493 -7.97 1.64 -39.56
C GLY A 493 -6.90 2.64 -40.05
N SER A 494 -6.75 3.75 -39.33
CA SER A 494 -5.76 4.79 -39.63
C SER A 494 -4.31 4.43 -39.24
N THR A 495 -4.09 3.22 -38.72
CA THR A 495 -2.80 2.75 -38.22
C THR A 495 -2.43 1.39 -38.79
N ILE A 496 -1.12 1.16 -38.87
CA ILE A 496 -0.48 -0.04 -39.40
C ILE A 496 0.30 -0.70 -38.28
N SER A 497 0.07 -1.99 -38.02
CA SER A 497 0.88 -2.78 -37.09
C SER A 497 2.23 -3.16 -37.69
N LEU A 498 3.30 -2.93 -36.94
CA LEU A 498 4.67 -3.28 -37.32
C LEU A 498 5.15 -4.55 -36.60
N PRO A 499 6.04 -5.35 -37.23
CA PRO A 499 6.67 -6.50 -36.59
C PRO A 499 7.57 -6.13 -35.39
N SER A 500 8.21 -4.96 -35.46
CA SER A 500 9.10 -4.43 -34.41
C SER A 500 9.12 -2.90 -34.45
N ALA A 501 9.64 -2.27 -33.38
CA ALA A 501 9.76 -0.82 -33.29
C ALA A 501 10.67 -0.21 -34.37
N ASP A 502 11.73 -0.93 -34.74
CA ASP A 502 12.73 -0.47 -35.71
C ASP A 502 12.43 -0.95 -37.15
N TYR A 503 11.27 -1.55 -37.40
CA TYR A 503 10.95 -2.07 -38.74
C TYR A 503 10.80 -0.91 -39.74
N PRO A 504 11.54 -0.93 -40.86
CA PRO A 504 11.49 0.15 -41.84
C PRO A 504 10.07 0.31 -42.39
N ASN A 505 9.55 1.53 -42.38
CA ASN A 505 8.24 1.86 -42.94
C ASN A 505 8.28 3.29 -43.50
N PRO A 506 7.89 3.52 -44.77
CA PRO A 506 7.28 2.58 -45.72
C PRO A 506 8.27 1.58 -46.35
N ILE A 507 7.75 0.44 -46.81
CA ILE A 507 8.51 -0.54 -47.61
C ILE A 507 8.00 -0.56 -49.06
N PRO A 508 8.85 -0.85 -50.06
CA PRO A 508 8.44 -0.88 -51.47
C PRO A 508 7.33 -1.89 -51.78
N ASN A 509 7.31 -3.03 -51.06
CA ASN A 509 6.30 -4.06 -51.20
C ASN A 509 5.56 -4.32 -49.87
N PRO A 510 4.40 -3.69 -49.64
CA PRO A 510 3.67 -3.79 -48.37
C PRO A 510 3.16 -5.20 -48.05
N THR A 511 2.95 -6.07 -49.05
CA THR A 511 2.49 -7.45 -48.81
C THR A 511 3.59 -8.41 -48.37
N ALA A 512 4.86 -7.99 -48.44
CA ALA A 512 6.01 -8.76 -47.95
C ALA A 512 6.29 -8.53 -46.46
N ARG A 513 5.47 -7.71 -45.77
CA ARG A 513 5.64 -7.44 -44.34
C ARG A 513 5.39 -8.71 -43.52
N PRO A 514 6.31 -9.10 -42.62
CA PRO A 514 6.07 -10.16 -41.65
C PRO A 514 4.84 -9.89 -40.78
N HIS A 515 4.18 -10.94 -40.30
CA HIS A 515 3.07 -10.76 -39.38
C HIS A 515 3.54 -10.11 -38.06
N PRO A 516 2.78 -9.14 -37.52
CA PRO A 516 3.11 -8.56 -36.22
C PRO A 516 2.98 -9.59 -35.10
N PRO A 517 3.70 -9.43 -33.98
CA PRO A 517 3.56 -10.30 -32.82
C PRO A 517 2.10 -10.32 -32.32
N ALA A 518 1.65 -11.50 -31.87
CA ALA A 518 0.34 -11.65 -31.25
C ALA A 518 0.24 -10.73 -30.02
N GLY A 519 -0.88 -10.00 -29.89
CA GLY A 519 -1.05 -8.98 -28.87
C GLY A 519 -1.29 -9.56 -27.47
N LYS A 520 -0.49 -9.08 -26.50
CA LYS A 520 -0.70 -9.07 -25.03
C LYS A 520 -1.30 -10.34 -24.40
N ASP A 521 -0.45 -11.22 -23.88
CA ASP A 521 -0.87 -12.13 -22.81
C ASP A 521 -0.78 -11.37 -21.49
N THR A 522 -1.90 -11.00 -20.89
CA THR A 522 -1.90 -10.36 -19.56
C THR A 522 -2.04 -11.43 -18.48
N LEU A 523 -1.03 -11.55 -17.61
CA LEU A 523 -1.13 -12.32 -16.38
C LEU A 523 -1.73 -11.44 -15.29
N ILE A 524 -2.90 -11.83 -14.79
CA ILE A 524 -3.55 -11.21 -13.62
C ILE A 524 -3.25 -12.12 -12.42
N PHE A 525 -2.59 -11.58 -11.41
CA PHE A 525 -2.33 -12.30 -10.15
C PHE A 525 -2.56 -11.38 -8.95
N LYS A 526 -2.91 -11.97 -7.80
CA LYS A 526 -3.16 -11.24 -6.56
C LYS A 526 -1.87 -11.14 -5.73
N ARG A 527 -1.66 -9.99 -5.09
CA ARG A 527 -0.55 -9.75 -4.15
C ARG A 527 -1.06 -9.09 -2.89
N ALA A 528 -0.51 -9.45 -1.73
CA ALA A 528 -0.79 -8.78 -0.46
C ALA A 528 -0.20 -7.35 -0.45
N LEU A 529 -1.05 -6.36 -0.17
CA LEU A 529 -0.66 -4.93 -0.11
C LEU A 529 -0.02 -4.57 1.24
N VAL A 530 -0.60 -5.10 2.31
CA VAL A 530 -0.21 -4.90 3.71
C VAL A 530 -0.29 -6.25 4.43
N ASP A 531 0.59 -6.47 5.40
CA ASP A 531 0.44 -7.62 6.29
C ASP A 531 -0.85 -7.49 7.11
N PRO A 532 -1.51 -8.60 7.45
CA PRO A 532 -2.75 -8.57 8.20
C PRO A 532 -2.52 -8.07 9.64
N PRO A 533 -3.58 -7.61 10.35
CA PRO A 533 -3.49 -7.05 11.70
C PRO A 533 -2.91 -8.05 12.73
N SER A 534 -2.52 -7.54 13.90
CA SER A 534 -1.88 -8.32 14.97
C SER A 534 -2.63 -9.60 15.33
N SER A 535 -3.96 -9.57 15.41
CA SER A 535 -4.77 -10.74 15.73
C SER A 535 -4.66 -11.86 14.67
N ALA A 536 -4.57 -11.51 13.40
CA ALA A 536 -4.34 -12.47 12.31
C ALA A 536 -2.90 -13.00 12.33
N LEU A 537 -1.91 -12.17 12.70
CA LEU A 537 -0.54 -12.63 12.92
C LEU A 537 -0.45 -13.59 14.12
N THR A 538 -1.14 -13.32 15.22
CA THR A 538 -1.26 -14.24 16.36
C THR A 538 -1.95 -15.55 15.96
N SER A 539 -2.93 -15.49 15.05
CA SER A 539 -3.55 -16.69 14.47
C SER A 539 -2.54 -17.50 13.65
N LEU A 540 -1.72 -16.84 12.84
CA LEU A 540 -0.63 -17.49 12.11
C LEU A 540 0.37 -18.14 13.08
N LEU A 541 0.71 -17.47 14.18
CA LEU A 541 1.58 -18.03 15.22
C LEU A 541 0.98 -19.28 15.86
N CYS A 542 -0.33 -19.28 16.18
CA CYS A 542 -1.02 -20.46 16.68
C CYS A 542 -0.95 -21.64 15.69
N VAL A 543 -1.25 -21.37 14.41
CA VAL A 543 -1.15 -22.37 13.34
C VAL A 543 0.28 -22.88 13.20
N ARG A 544 1.28 -21.99 13.29
CA ARG A 544 2.70 -22.32 13.19
C ARG A 544 3.18 -23.19 14.34
N VAL A 545 2.78 -22.88 15.58
CA VAL A 545 3.09 -23.68 16.76
C VAL A 545 2.52 -25.09 16.59
N LEU A 546 1.24 -25.21 16.24
CA LEU A 546 0.59 -26.51 16.03
C LEU A 546 1.24 -27.32 14.91
N TYR A 547 1.65 -26.66 13.82
CA TYR A 547 2.39 -27.31 12.74
C TYR A 547 3.74 -27.85 13.24
N ARG A 548 4.53 -27.01 13.92
CA ARG A 548 5.82 -27.42 14.47
C ARG A 548 5.66 -28.57 15.46
N THR A 549 4.65 -28.54 16.32
CA THR A 549 4.35 -29.63 17.24
C THR A 549 3.98 -30.92 16.50
N ALA A 550 3.12 -30.87 15.48
CA ALA A 550 2.72 -32.04 14.69
C ALA A 550 3.87 -32.66 13.85
N HIS A 551 4.91 -31.87 13.58
CA HIS A 551 6.07 -32.25 12.76
C HIS A 551 7.39 -32.33 13.56
N ALA A 552 7.34 -32.27 14.89
CA ALA A 552 8.53 -32.25 15.76
C ALA A 552 9.45 -33.48 15.61
N SER A 553 8.93 -34.60 15.10
CA SER A 553 9.72 -35.82 14.83
C SER A 553 10.70 -35.69 13.65
N ILE A 554 10.76 -34.54 12.96
CA ILE A 554 11.72 -34.30 11.85
C ILE A 554 13.12 -33.94 12.38
N GLU A 555 13.28 -33.62 13.67
CA GLU A 555 14.58 -33.21 14.27
C GLU A 555 15.02 -34.05 15.49
N THR A 556 14.53 -35.27 15.66
CA THR A 556 15.07 -36.18 16.69
C THR A 556 16.24 -36.99 16.14
N ALA A 557 17.40 -36.83 16.77
CA ALA A 557 18.67 -37.52 16.54
C ALA A 557 18.50 -39.04 16.27
N PRO A 558 19.42 -39.67 15.51
CA PRO A 558 19.38 -41.11 15.25
C PRO A 558 19.25 -41.88 16.56
N LYS A 559 18.28 -42.79 16.60
CA LYS A 559 18.04 -43.68 17.73
C LYS A 559 19.36 -44.33 18.14
N ARG A 560 19.66 -44.27 19.44
CA ARG A 560 20.78 -44.93 20.09
C ARG A 560 20.79 -46.40 19.67
N ASP A 561 21.80 -46.79 18.87
CA ASP A 561 22.00 -48.18 18.44
C ASP A 561 22.06 -49.11 19.64
N ALA A 562 21.50 -50.32 19.48
CA ALA A 562 21.33 -51.34 20.51
C ALA A 562 22.64 -51.91 21.09
N ASP A 563 23.81 -51.43 20.66
CA ASP A 563 25.13 -51.96 20.99
C ASP A 563 26.00 -50.97 21.79
N HIS A 564 25.42 -50.28 22.79
CA HIS A 564 26.22 -49.50 23.75
C HIS A 564 26.32 -50.16 25.13
N PHE A 565 27.52 -50.65 25.41
CA PHE A 565 28.06 -51.28 26.62
C PHE A 565 27.66 -50.56 27.92
N GLY A 566 26.77 -51.16 28.72
CA GLY A 566 26.36 -50.68 30.04
C GLY A 566 27.06 -51.40 31.19
N PHE A 567 27.55 -50.64 32.17
CA PHE A 567 28.09 -51.15 33.44
C PHE A 567 26.97 -51.82 34.27
N PRO A 568 27.21 -52.99 34.92
CA PRO A 568 26.18 -53.67 35.68
C PRO A 568 25.99 -53.03 37.06
N GLY A 569 24.75 -52.68 37.38
CA GLY A 569 24.27 -52.58 38.75
C GLY A 569 23.49 -51.31 39.08
N VAL A 570 22.17 -51.32 38.82
CA VAL A 570 21.06 -51.17 39.79
C VAL A 570 19.82 -51.70 39.04
N VAL A 571 19.08 -52.63 39.65
CA VAL A 571 17.78 -53.09 39.14
C VAL A 571 16.75 -52.26 39.88
N ASP A 572 16.30 -51.18 39.27
CA ASP A 572 15.08 -50.47 39.69
C ASP A 572 13.90 -51.05 38.88
N ASP A 573 12.68 -50.94 39.38
CA ASP A 573 11.49 -51.63 38.86
C ASP A 573 11.10 -51.20 37.42
N GLU A 574 11.75 -51.81 36.41
CA GLU A 574 11.63 -51.47 34.98
C GLU A 574 10.26 -51.77 34.35
N GLU A 575 9.38 -52.56 34.99
CA GLU A 575 8.12 -53.01 34.37
C GLU A 575 7.02 -51.92 34.36
N ASP A 576 6.95 -51.05 35.37
CA ASP A 576 5.97 -49.96 35.44
C ASP A 576 6.42 -48.74 34.60
N GLU A 577 7.72 -48.42 34.62
CA GLU A 577 8.30 -47.35 33.79
C GLU A 577 8.24 -47.70 32.29
N ALA A 578 8.48 -48.95 31.91
CA ALA A 578 8.37 -49.39 30.52
C ALA A 578 6.92 -49.31 29.98
N GLN A 579 5.90 -49.58 30.81
CA GLN A 579 4.50 -49.48 30.38
C GLN A 579 4.03 -48.02 30.27
N GLU A 580 4.44 -47.13 31.19
CA GLU A 580 4.16 -45.69 31.09
C GLU A 580 4.90 -45.05 29.89
N GLU A 581 6.14 -45.46 29.59
CA GLU A 581 6.88 -44.98 28.42
C GLU A 581 6.26 -45.46 27.10
N VAL A 582 5.83 -46.73 27.00
CA VAL A 582 5.19 -47.27 25.79
C VAL A 582 3.84 -46.58 25.50
N THR A 583 2.99 -46.43 26.52
CA THR A 583 1.68 -45.76 26.36
C THR A 583 1.80 -44.27 26.06
N THR A 584 2.82 -43.61 26.62
CA THR A 584 3.12 -42.20 26.31
C THR A 584 3.58 -42.06 24.86
N ASN A 585 4.45 -42.94 24.38
CA ASN A 585 4.93 -42.93 22.99
C ASN A 585 3.80 -43.18 21.97
N GLU A 586 2.89 -44.12 22.23
CA GLU A 586 1.73 -44.38 21.36
C GLU A 586 0.78 -43.18 21.28
N ARG A 587 0.50 -42.55 22.43
CA ARG A 587 -0.35 -41.36 22.51
C ARG A 587 0.27 -40.17 21.79
N GLU A 588 1.58 -40.00 21.90
CA GLU A 588 2.33 -38.98 21.16
C GLU A 588 2.28 -39.24 19.65
N GLU A 589 2.52 -40.47 19.19
CA GLU A 589 2.45 -40.81 17.77
C GLU A 589 1.04 -40.57 17.20
N GLN A 590 -0.01 -40.93 17.96
CA GLN A 590 -1.39 -40.66 17.60
C GLN A 590 -1.66 -39.15 17.47
N ALA A 591 -1.14 -38.35 18.41
CA ALA A 591 -1.27 -36.90 18.40
C ALA A 591 -0.62 -36.29 17.14
N LEU A 592 0.63 -36.67 16.85
CA LEU A 592 1.35 -36.23 15.66
C LEU A 592 0.61 -36.62 14.37
N GLY A 593 0.16 -37.88 14.28
CA GLY A 593 -0.59 -38.38 13.12
C GLY A 593 -1.92 -37.63 12.91
N ARG A 594 -2.62 -37.30 13.99
CA ARG A 594 -3.85 -36.49 13.93
C ARG A 594 -3.56 -35.04 13.52
N GLY A 595 -2.48 -34.45 14.03
CA GLY A 595 -1.98 -33.14 13.62
C GLY A 595 -1.73 -33.06 12.11
N LYS A 596 -0.90 -33.98 11.58
CA LYS A 596 -0.59 -34.06 10.14
C LYS A 596 -1.85 -34.17 9.28
N ARG A 597 -2.78 -35.07 9.64
CA ARG A 597 -4.07 -35.21 8.93
C ARG A 597 -4.91 -33.94 8.97
N ALA A 598 -4.86 -33.17 10.07
CA ALA A 598 -5.58 -31.91 10.17
C ALA A 598 -5.01 -30.85 9.22
N PHE A 599 -3.67 -30.76 9.09
CA PHE A 599 -3.00 -29.84 8.15
C PHE A 599 -3.32 -30.18 6.68
N VAL A 600 -3.35 -31.46 6.32
CA VAL A 600 -3.80 -31.90 4.97
C VAL A 600 -5.23 -31.40 4.67
N ARG A 601 -6.12 -31.40 5.67
CA ARG A 601 -7.53 -30.94 5.51
C ARG A 601 -7.68 -29.42 5.38
N VAL A 602 -6.72 -28.63 5.85
CA VAL A 602 -6.75 -27.16 5.75
C VAL A 602 -5.82 -26.60 4.67
N ARG A 603 -5.09 -27.47 3.97
CA ARG A 603 -4.13 -27.10 2.91
C ARG A 603 -4.70 -26.15 1.86
N GLY A 604 -5.93 -26.41 1.39
CA GLY A 604 -6.58 -25.54 0.40
C GLY A 604 -6.73 -24.10 0.89
N LEU A 605 -7.19 -23.92 2.13
CA LEU A 605 -7.32 -22.60 2.75
C LEU A 605 -5.94 -21.95 2.96
N LEU A 606 -4.95 -22.72 3.42
CA LEU A 606 -3.58 -22.23 3.61
C LEU A 606 -2.94 -21.77 2.30
N SER A 607 -3.26 -22.41 1.17
CA SER A 607 -2.73 -22.00 -0.14
C SER A 607 -3.29 -20.67 -0.65
N GLU A 608 -4.41 -20.20 -0.08
CA GLU A 608 -4.99 -18.90 -0.40
C GLU A 608 -4.43 -17.76 0.46
N VAL A 609 -3.64 -18.08 1.49
CA VAL A 609 -3.04 -17.07 2.38
C VAL A 609 -1.86 -16.41 1.67
N LEU A 610 -1.94 -15.08 1.55
CA LEU A 610 -0.88 -14.25 0.99
C LEU A 610 -0.41 -13.23 2.04
N MET A 611 0.88 -13.26 2.33
CA MET A 611 1.57 -12.33 3.22
C MET A 611 2.49 -11.40 2.43
N LYS A 612 2.67 -10.17 2.91
CA LYS A 612 3.59 -9.21 2.29
C LYS A 612 5.03 -9.51 2.70
N GLN A 613 5.25 -9.85 3.97
CA GLN A 613 6.56 -10.27 4.46
C GLN A 613 6.94 -11.66 3.95
N GLU A 614 8.13 -11.76 3.36
CA GLU A 614 8.66 -13.00 2.79
C GLU A 614 8.87 -14.10 3.84
N SER A 615 9.26 -13.74 5.07
CA SER A 615 9.44 -14.69 6.18
C SER A 615 8.12 -15.37 6.56
N LEU A 616 7.05 -14.58 6.69
CA LEU A 616 5.70 -15.07 7.01
C LEU A 616 5.15 -15.90 5.86
N GLN A 617 5.33 -15.45 4.62
CA GLN A 617 4.94 -16.22 3.43
C GLN A 617 5.73 -17.53 3.33
N GLY A 618 7.00 -17.53 3.74
CA GLY A 618 7.84 -18.73 3.82
C GLY A 618 7.26 -19.76 4.79
N TRP A 619 6.77 -19.34 5.96
CA TRP A 619 6.09 -20.25 6.90
C TRP A 619 4.82 -20.86 6.29
N VAL A 620 3.99 -20.05 5.62
CA VAL A 620 2.78 -20.53 4.94
C VAL A 620 3.14 -21.55 3.86
N THR A 621 4.14 -21.24 3.04
CA THR A 621 4.59 -22.10 1.94
C THR A 621 5.15 -23.43 2.46
N GLU A 622 5.95 -23.40 3.54
CA GLU A 622 6.45 -24.60 4.22
C GLU A 622 5.30 -25.51 4.68
N MET A 623 4.29 -24.93 5.34
CA MET A 623 3.13 -25.69 5.83
C MET A 623 2.30 -26.30 4.69
N VAL A 624 2.15 -25.58 3.57
CA VAL A 624 1.45 -26.08 2.38
C VAL A 624 2.22 -27.21 1.70
N GLN A 625 3.54 -27.07 1.54
CA GLN A 625 4.39 -28.07 0.88
C GLN A 625 4.52 -29.36 1.70
N ALA A 626 4.70 -29.27 3.01
CA ALA A 626 4.76 -30.45 3.88
C ALA A 626 3.41 -31.19 4.03
N SER A 627 2.33 -30.58 3.54
CA SER A 627 0.99 -31.17 3.46
C SER A 627 0.66 -31.73 2.06
N MET A 628 1.63 -31.76 1.14
CA MET A 628 1.57 -32.53 -0.12
C MET A 628 1.88 -34.00 0.16
#